data_AF-A0AAV5UY55-F1
#
_entry.id   AF-A0AAV5UY55-F1
#
_cell.length_a   1.000
_cell.length_b   1.000
_cell.length_c   1.000
_cell.angle_alpha   90.00
_cell.angle_beta   90.00
_cell.angle_gamma   90.00
#
_symmetry.space_group_name_H-M   'P 1'
#
loop_
_entity.id
_entity.type
_entity.pdbx_description
1 polymer ?
#
loop_
_entity_poly.entity_id
_entity_poly.type
_entity_poly.pdbx_seq_one_letter_code
_entity_poly.pdbx_strand_id
1 'polypeptide(L)'
;YYEQREEQDYWMFMESDGTKRAMLPFKITRKSMYSYPSRIDHFLQDWEYSRFVECANVLERPENTTRKIPNSFSSALADLRDFIKTKDNAHLVTHCGTLLGWYRECSFIPHTTDVDFFIRKEEYSPKVLASLNTKKSPYNLFRIYGLPEDSYELAVRVKAVKTVNIDLFSMYTAHNESWMGGLAWYTRQKYKWSYP
;
A
#
# COMPACT_ATOMS: atom_id res chain seq x y z
N TYR A 1 -1.56 -6.73 -18.79
CA TYR A 1 -2.73 -7.50 -18.33
C TYR A 1 -3.47 -6.57 -17.39
N TYR A 2 -4.58 -6.01 -17.84
CA TYR A 2 -5.55 -5.35 -16.97
C TYR A 2 -6.76 -6.27 -17.00
N GLU A 3 -6.93 -7.09 -15.98
CA GLU A 3 -8.22 -7.74 -15.77
C GLU A 3 -9.17 -6.70 -15.20
N GLN A 4 -10.40 -6.69 -15.68
CA GLN A 4 -11.45 -5.82 -15.19
C GLN A 4 -11.81 -6.32 -13.78
N ARG A 5 -11.35 -5.63 -12.73
CA ARG A 5 -11.64 -5.98 -11.32
C ARG A 5 -13.13 -5.78 -11.02
N GLU A 6 -13.67 -6.62 -10.13
CA GLU A 6 -14.97 -6.36 -9.50
C GLU A 6 -14.94 -5.02 -8.75
N GLU A 7 -16.10 -4.37 -8.61
CA GLU A 7 -16.22 -3.05 -7.98
C GLU A 7 -15.77 -3.07 -6.50
N GLN A 8 -15.84 -4.24 -5.85
CA GLN A 8 -15.34 -4.49 -4.50
C GLN A 8 -14.52 -5.79 -4.46
N ASP A 9 -13.22 -5.69 -4.22
CA ASP A 9 -12.28 -6.82 -4.21
C ASP A 9 -11.90 -7.31 -2.79
N TYR A 10 -12.72 -6.96 -1.80
CA TYR A 10 -12.49 -7.25 -0.38
C TYR A 10 -13.80 -7.64 0.34
N TRP A 11 -13.68 -8.43 1.40
CA TRP A 11 -14.76 -8.71 2.33
C TRP A 11 -14.82 -7.66 3.43
N MET A 12 -16.02 -7.14 3.69
CA MET A 12 -16.27 -6.20 4.77
C MET A 12 -16.80 -6.92 6.01
N PHE A 13 -16.22 -6.61 7.16
CA PHE A 13 -16.62 -7.09 8.48
C PHE A 13 -17.00 -5.90 9.36
N MET A 14 -17.97 -6.11 10.24
CA MET A 14 -18.40 -5.13 11.22
C MET A 14 -18.27 -5.74 12.61
N GLU A 15 -17.49 -5.10 13.46
CA GLU A 15 -17.37 -5.45 14.87
C GLU A 15 -18.56 -4.92 15.69
N SER A 16 -18.76 -5.45 16.90
CA SER A 16 -19.87 -5.06 17.77
C SER A 16 -19.81 -3.59 18.20
N ASP A 17 -18.63 -2.98 18.20
CA ASP A 17 -18.41 -1.57 18.51
C ASP A 17 -18.62 -0.64 17.28
N GLY A 18 -18.98 -1.19 16.12
CA GLY A 18 -19.18 -0.46 14.88
C GLY A 18 -17.92 -0.31 14.03
N THR A 19 -16.75 -0.79 14.49
CA THR A 19 -15.50 -0.76 13.72
C THR A 19 -15.67 -1.60 12.44
N LYS A 20 -15.37 -0.98 11.28
CA LYS A 20 -15.38 -1.65 9.98
C LYS A 20 -13.98 -2.19 9.65
N ARG A 21 -13.95 -3.37 9.05
CA ARG A 21 -12.71 -4.01 8.57
C ARG A 21 -12.87 -4.53 7.15
N ALA A 22 -11.90 -4.23 6.30
CA ALA A 22 -11.82 -4.71 4.93
C ALA A 22 -10.63 -5.68 4.80
N MET A 23 -10.91 -6.92 4.37
CA MET A 23 -9.88 -7.94 4.16
C MET A 23 -9.95 -8.51 2.77
N LEU A 24 -8.80 -8.90 2.23
CA LEU A 24 -8.78 -9.72 1.01
C LEU A 24 -9.54 -11.03 1.25
N PRO A 25 -10.24 -11.56 0.23
CA PRO A 25 -10.86 -12.88 0.33
C PRO A 25 -9.83 -13.95 0.70
N PHE A 26 -10.18 -14.81 1.65
CA PHE A 26 -9.31 -15.88 2.13
C PHE A 26 -10.02 -17.23 2.13
N LYS A 27 -9.23 -18.30 2.10
CA LYS A 27 -9.78 -19.67 2.09
C LYS A 27 -10.37 -20.02 3.46
N ILE A 28 -11.59 -20.54 3.45
CA ILE A 28 -12.28 -21.04 4.64
C ILE A 28 -12.22 -22.57 4.66
N THR A 29 -11.77 -23.14 5.77
CA THR A 29 -11.85 -24.56 6.06
C THR A 29 -13.11 -24.85 6.87
N ARG A 30 -13.85 -25.89 6.50
CA ARG A 30 -15.00 -26.39 7.26
C ARG A 30 -14.66 -27.72 7.90
N LYS A 31 -14.92 -27.85 9.20
CA LYS A 31 -14.79 -29.12 9.93
C LYS A 31 -16.00 -29.26 10.85
N SER A 32 -16.85 -30.25 10.56
CA SER A 32 -18.14 -30.41 11.24
C SER A 32 -18.97 -29.11 11.15
N MET A 33 -19.43 -28.57 12.29
CA MET A 33 -20.21 -27.34 12.38
C MET A 33 -19.38 -26.04 12.37
N TYR A 34 -18.05 -26.13 12.36
CA TYR A 34 -17.18 -24.95 12.45
C TYR A 34 -16.60 -24.58 11.08
N SER A 35 -16.60 -23.27 10.80
CA SER A 35 -15.90 -22.66 9.67
C SER A 35 -14.81 -21.72 10.21
N TYR A 36 -13.58 -21.85 9.71
CA TYR A 36 -12.46 -21.03 10.16
C TYR A 36 -11.47 -20.77 9.00
N PRO A 37 -10.66 -19.70 9.07
CA PRO A 37 -9.64 -19.43 8.06
C PRO A 37 -8.65 -20.59 7.93
N SER A 38 -8.32 -20.99 6.69
CA SER A 38 -7.38 -22.09 6.45
C SER A 38 -5.95 -21.78 6.94
N ARG A 39 -5.60 -20.50 7.07
CA ARG A 39 -4.29 -20.00 7.54
C ARG A 39 -4.54 -18.98 8.65
N ILE A 40 -4.63 -19.46 9.89
CA ILE A 40 -5.01 -18.63 11.05
C ILE A 40 -3.96 -17.56 11.34
N ASP A 41 -2.68 -17.92 11.23
CA ASP A 41 -1.53 -17.02 11.39
C ASP A 41 -1.59 -15.80 10.45
N HIS A 42 -1.79 -16.05 9.16
CA HIS A 42 -1.94 -14.98 8.17
C HIS A 42 -3.24 -14.19 8.39
N PHE A 43 -4.34 -14.88 8.71
CA PHE A 43 -5.61 -14.21 8.97
C PHE A 43 -5.50 -13.19 10.12
N LEU A 44 -4.83 -13.55 11.23
CA LEU A 44 -4.66 -12.65 12.37
C LEU A 44 -3.78 -11.45 12.03
N GLN A 45 -2.73 -11.64 11.22
CA GLN A 45 -1.93 -10.53 10.70
C GLN A 45 -2.77 -9.61 9.82
N ASP A 46 -3.48 -10.16 8.84
CA ASP A 46 -4.35 -9.39 7.94
C ASP A 46 -5.44 -8.66 8.74
N TRP A 47 -5.96 -9.29 9.80
CA TRP A 47 -6.93 -8.68 10.70
C TRP A 47 -6.37 -7.43 11.38
N GLU A 48 -5.11 -7.44 11.84
CA GLU A 48 -4.45 -6.27 12.46
C GLU A 48 -4.50 -5.04 11.55
N TYR A 49 -4.28 -5.21 10.24
CA TYR A 49 -4.24 -4.13 9.24
C TYR A 49 -5.57 -3.86 8.56
N SER A 50 -6.60 -4.64 8.86
CA SER A 50 -7.85 -4.60 8.10
C SER A 50 -8.74 -3.41 8.44
N ARG A 51 -8.39 -2.56 9.43
CA ARG A 51 -9.24 -1.43 9.83
C ARG A 51 -9.57 -0.57 8.61
N PHE A 52 -10.85 -0.52 8.27
CA PHE A 52 -11.33 0.24 7.13
C PHE A 52 -11.41 1.72 7.51
N VAL A 53 -10.67 2.56 6.78
CA VAL A 53 -10.69 4.00 6.96
C VAL A 53 -11.50 4.59 5.83
N GLU A 54 -12.72 5.03 6.14
CA GLU A 54 -13.54 5.79 5.21
C GLU A 54 -12.85 7.10 4.83
N CYS A 55 -12.98 7.48 3.55
CA CYS A 55 -12.62 8.84 3.16
C CYS A 55 -13.61 9.82 3.77
N ALA A 56 -13.12 10.96 4.27
CA ALA A 56 -13.96 11.96 4.90
C ALA A 56 -14.68 12.86 3.88
N ASN A 57 -14.26 12.83 2.61
CA ASN A 57 -14.81 13.63 1.51
C ASN A 57 -15.00 15.11 1.85
N VAL A 58 -14.06 15.70 2.59
CA VAL A 58 -14.16 17.10 3.05
C VAL A 58 -13.82 18.11 1.95
N LEU A 59 -13.32 17.65 0.80
CA LEU A 59 -13.02 18.47 -0.36
C LEU A 59 -13.41 17.75 -1.65
N GLU A 60 -14.59 18.09 -2.16
CA GLU A 60 -15.05 17.59 -3.44
C GLU A 60 -14.36 18.34 -4.60
N ARG A 61 -14.02 17.59 -5.64
CA ARG A 61 -13.42 18.11 -6.87
C ARG A 61 -14.41 17.90 -8.02
N PRO A 62 -14.62 18.89 -8.90
CA PRO A 62 -15.37 18.70 -10.14
C PRO A 62 -14.84 17.50 -10.93
N GLU A 63 -15.73 16.72 -11.58
CA GLU A 63 -15.33 15.54 -12.36
C GLU A 63 -14.35 15.89 -13.49
N ASN A 64 -14.48 17.07 -14.09
CA ASN A 64 -13.62 17.57 -15.15
C ASN A 64 -12.26 18.12 -14.65
N THR A 65 -11.96 18.00 -13.36
CA THR A 65 -10.67 18.42 -12.80
C THR A 65 -9.55 17.68 -13.51
N THR A 66 -8.59 18.41 -14.07
CA THR A 66 -7.41 17.81 -14.70
C THR A 66 -6.54 17.17 -13.64
N ARG A 67 -6.27 15.87 -13.78
CA ARG A 67 -5.46 15.09 -12.84
C ARG A 67 -4.17 14.61 -13.50
N LYS A 68 -3.06 14.71 -12.78
CA LYS A 68 -1.76 14.15 -13.18
C LYS A 68 -1.76 12.61 -13.09
N ILE A 69 -2.43 12.07 -12.08
CA ILE A 69 -2.70 10.63 -11.93
C ILE A 69 -4.20 10.40 -12.12
N PRO A 70 -4.62 9.62 -13.13
CA PRO A 70 -6.04 9.33 -13.33
C PRO A 70 -6.57 8.45 -12.20
N ASN A 71 -7.83 8.64 -11.80
CA ASN A 71 -8.45 7.83 -10.74
C ASN A 71 -8.44 6.32 -11.07
N SER A 72 -8.50 5.95 -12.35
CA SER A 72 -8.39 4.57 -12.81
C SER A 72 -7.04 3.90 -12.48
N PHE A 73 -6.03 4.67 -12.07
CA PHE A 73 -4.76 4.12 -11.59
C PHE A 73 -4.91 3.36 -10.26
N SER A 74 -6.01 3.56 -9.52
CA SER A 74 -6.31 2.80 -8.29
C SER A 74 -6.31 1.29 -8.50
N SER A 75 -6.78 0.80 -9.65
CA SER A 75 -6.74 -0.63 -9.99
C SER A 75 -5.32 -1.17 -10.02
N ALA A 76 -4.36 -0.39 -10.52
CA ALA A 76 -2.96 -0.78 -10.56
C ALA A 76 -2.31 -0.78 -9.16
N LEU A 77 -2.80 0.05 -8.24
CA LEU A 77 -2.39 0.02 -6.83
C LEU A 77 -2.94 -1.21 -6.11
N ALA A 78 -4.18 -1.61 -6.42
CA ALA A 78 -4.75 -2.85 -5.91
C ALA A 78 -3.98 -4.08 -6.45
N ASP A 79 -3.56 -4.07 -7.73
CA ASP A 79 -2.67 -5.09 -8.30
C ASP A 79 -1.32 -5.15 -7.58
N LEU A 80 -0.77 -3.99 -7.19
CA LEU A 80 0.50 -3.94 -6.45
C LEU A 80 0.34 -4.45 -5.01
N ARG A 81 -0.74 -4.09 -4.33
CA ARG A 81 -1.12 -4.64 -3.01
C ARG A 81 -1.16 -6.17 -3.06
N ASP A 82 -1.89 -6.73 -4.00
CA ASP A 82 -2.07 -8.18 -4.11
C ASP A 82 -0.79 -8.89 -4.50
N PHE A 83 0.02 -8.27 -5.37
CA PHE A 83 1.33 -8.78 -5.73
C PHE A 83 2.26 -8.88 -4.52
N ILE A 84 2.43 -7.80 -3.76
CA ILE A 84 3.29 -7.77 -2.57
C ILE A 84 2.77 -8.73 -1.50
N LYS A 85 1.45 -8.76 -1.28
CA LYS A 85 0.85 -9.68 -0.31
C LYS A 85 1.09 -11.15 -0.69
N THR A 86 0.85 -11.51 -1.95
CA THR A 86 0.94 -12.90 -2.42
C THR A 86 2.38 -13.38 -2.52
N LYS A 87 3.31 -12.52 -2.94
CA LYS A 87 4.71 -12.90 -3.17
C LYS A 87 5.54 -12.85 -1.89
N ASP A 88 5.30 -11.86 -1.04
CA ASP A 88 6.21 -11.50 0.02
C ASP A 88 5.56 -11.47 1.41
N ASN A 89 4.24 -11.69 1.50
CA ASN A 89 3.45 -11.62 2.74
C ASN A 89 3.65 -10.31 3.52
N ALA A 90 3.81 -9.20 2.80
CA ALA A 90 3.89 -7.86 3.39
C ALA A 90 2.63 -7.04 3.07
N HIS A 91 2.35 -6.02 3.88
CA HIS A 91 1.24 -5.12 3.67
C HIS A 91 1.71 -3.77 3.14
N LEU A 92 1.03 -3.31 2.08
CA LEU A 92 1.17 -1.94 1.61
C LEU A 92 0.15 -1.06 2.32
N VAL A 93 0.62 -0.03 2.99
CA VAL A 93 -0.22 0.96 3.65
C VAL A 93 -0.05 2.30 2.98
N THR A 94 -1.15 2.93 2.57
CA THR A 94 -1.12 4.25 1.91
C THR A 94 -0.49 5.28 2.85
N HIS A 95 0.30 6.19 2.28
CA HIS A 95 1.06 7.15 3.08
C HIS A 95 1.11 8.56 2.44
N CYS A 96 1.65 9.54 3.16
CA CYS A 96 1.92 10.90 2.67
C CYS A 96 0.75 11.52 1.85
N GLY A 97 1.04 12.04 0.65
CA GLY A 97 0.06 12.72 -0.20
C GLY A 97 -1.02 11.76 -0.72
N THR A 98 -0.71 10.47 -0.83
CA THR A 98 -1.66 9.43 -1.23
C THR A 98 -2.71 9.20 -0.16
N LEU A 99 -2.31 9.04 1.10
CA LEU A 99 -3.25 8.92 2.22
C LEU A 99 -4.07 10.20 2.41
N LEU A 100 -3.43 11.37 2.29
CA LEU A 100 -4.13 12.65 2.38
C LEU A 100 -5.18 12.80 1.26
N GLY A 101 -4.85 12.41 0.03
CA GLY A 101 -5.79 12.40 -1.09
C GLY A 101 -6.99 11.50 -0.81
N TRP A 102 -6.75 10.26 -0.38
CA TRP A 102 -7.82 9.34 0.02
C TRP A 102 -8.71 9.97 1.09
N TYR A 103 -8.13 10.41 2.21
CA TYR A 103 -8.90 10.92 3.34
C TYR A 103 -9.68 12.20 2.97
N ARG A 104 -9.05 13.13 2.25
CA ARG A 104 -9.60 14.47 2.01
C ARG A 104 -10.56 14.52 0.81
N GLU A 105 -10.23 13.82 -0.27
CA GLU A 105 -10.84 14.00 -1.60
C GLU A 105 -11.38 12.67 -2.19
N CYS A 106 -11.36 11.57 -1.43
CA CYS A 106 -11.71 10.21 -1.88
C CYS A 106 -11.01 9.82 -3.21
N SER A 107 -9.85 10.42 -3.50
CA SER A 107 -9.17 10.31 -4.80
C SER A 107 -7.71 10.76 -4.69
N PHE A 108 -6.93 10.63 -5.77
CA PHE A 108 -5.61 11.26 -5.82
C PHE A 108 -5.72 12.79 -5.85
N ILE A 109 -4.81 13.47 -5.15
CA ILE A 109 -4.71 14.94 -5.22
C ILE A 109 -4.39 15.33 -6.68
N PRO A 110 -5.16 16.21 -7.34
CA PRO A 110 -5.07 16.40 -8.79
C PRO A 110 -3.68 16.73 -9.36
N HIS A 111 -2.84 17.43 -8.60
CA HIS A 111 -1.52 17.88 -9.02
C HIS A 111 -0.37 16.98 -8.52
N THR A 112 -0.64 15.90 -7.78
CA THR A 112 0.40 14.95 -7.34
C THR A 112 0.90 14.12 -8.52
N THR A 113 2.18 13.78 -8.54
CA THR A 113 2.82 13.09 -9.69
C THR A 113 3.28 11.66 -9.38
N ASP A 114 3.20 11.29 -8.11
CA ASP A 114 3.63 10.02 -7.52
C ASP A 114 2.58 9.51 -6.51
N VAL A 115 2.78 8.27 -6.10
CA VAL A 115 1.98 7.57 -5.10
C VAL A 115 2.90 7.02 -4.03
N ASP A 116 2.53 7.20 -2.77
CA ASP A 116 3.33 6.81 -1.61
C ASP A 116 2.66 5.68 -0.83
N PHE A 117 3.43 4.63 -0.56
CA PHE A 117 3.08 3.59 0.40
C PHE A 117 4.23 3.39 1.37
N PHE A 118 3.94 2.83 2.54
CA PHE A 118 4.97 2.21 3.37
C PHE A 118 4.75 0.71 3.55
N ILE A 119 5.84 0.03 3.86
CA ILE A 119 5.89 -1.33 4.39
C ILE A 119 6.53 -1.24 5.77
N ARG A 120 5.95 -1.91 6.78
CA ARG A 120 6.58 -2.03 8.10
C ARG A 120 7.91 -2.78 7.94
N LYS A 121 8.99 -2.28 8.54
CA LYS A 121 10.33 -2.88 8.45
C LYS A 121 10.33 -4.34 8.91
N GLU A 122 9.46 -4.69 9.86
CA GLU A 122 9.30 -6.05 10.39
C GLU A 122 8.69 -7.02 9.36
N GLU A 123 7.93 -6.50 8.39
CA GLU A 123 7.39 -7.27 7.27
C GLU A 123 8.28 -7.24 6.03
N TYR A 124 9.17 -6.25 5.95
CA TYR A 124 10.10 -6.15 4.84
C TYR A 124 11.08 -7.32 4.85
N SER A 125 11.17 -8.02 3.73
CA SER A 125 12.25 -8.97 3.47
C SER A 125 12.91 -8.67 2.12
N PRO A 126 14.18 -9.08 1.90
CA PRO A 126 14.82 -8.96 0.59
C PRO A 126 14.05 -9.61 -0.57
N LYS A 127 13.06 -10.47 -0.28
CA LYS A 127 12.16 -11.04 -1.29
C LYS A 127 11.31 -9.97 -1.97
N VAL A 128 10.87 -8.93 -1.26
CA VAL A 128 10.11 -7.81 -1.85
C VAL A 128 10.88 -7.20 -3.02
N LEU A 129 12.14 -6.84 -2.76
CA LEU A 129 13.05 -6.34 -3.78
C LEU A 129 13.24 -7.34 -4.93
N ALA A 130 13.49 -8.61 -4.61
CA ALA A 130 13.70 -9.65 -5.60
C ALA A 130 12.47 -9.85 -6.50
N SER A 131 11.29 -9.95 -5.92
CA SER A 131 9.98 -10.09 -6.58
C SER A 131 9.74 -8.93 -7.56
N LEU A 132 9.97 -7.70 -7.11
CA LEU A 132 9.82 -6.48 -7.92
C LEU A 132 10.83 -6.40 -9.07
N ASN A 133 12.06 -6.89 -8.87
CA ASN A 133 13.17 -6.74 -9.83
C ASN A 133 13.31 -7.91 -10.84
N THR A 134 12.45 -8.94 -10.77
CA THR A 134 12.52 -10.02 -11.76
C THR A 134 12.12 -9.55 -13.17
N LYS A 135 12.70 -10.14 -14.22
CA LYS A 135 12.30 -9.84 -15.62
C LYS A 135 10.80 -10.03 -15.88
N LYS A 136 10.20 -11.02 -15.21
CA LYS A 136 8.77 -11.37 -15.32
C LYS A 136 7.85 -10.49 -14.47
N SER A 137 8.41 -9.68 -13.56
CA SER A 137 7.64 -8.74 -12.74
C SER A 137 6.84 -7.79 -13.66
N PRO A 138 5.56 -7.50 -13.37
CA PRO A 138 4.82 -6.45 -14.08
C PRO A 138 5.30 -5.05 -13.68
N TYR A 139 6.16 -4.95 -12.66
CA TYR A 139 6.75 -3.71 -12.17
C TYR A 139 8.18 -3.53 -12.67
N ASN A 140 8.58 -2.27 -12.75
CA ASN A 140 9.94 -1.85 -13.05
C ASN A 140 10.48 -1.08 -11.85
N LEU A 141 11.35 -1.72 -11.07
CA LEU A 141 12.15 -1.04 -10.06
C LEU A 141 13.20 -0.19 -10.77
N PHE A 142 13.17 1.12 -10.57
CA PHE A 142 14.09 2.05 -11.24
C PHE A 142 14.98 2.85 -10.29
N ARG A 143 14.68 2.82 -8.99
CA ARG A 143 15.52 3.46 -7.99
C ARG A 143 15.39 2.77 -6.63
N ILE A 144 16.48 2.79 -5.88
CA ILE A 144 16.56 2.38 -4.49
C ILE A 144 17.27 3.52 -3.75
N TYR A 145 16.72 3.94 -2.61
CA TYR A 145 17.38 4.88 -1.71
C TYR A 145 17.64 4.25 -0.34
N GLY A 146 18.62 4.82 0.37
CA GLY A 146 18.98 4.41 1.72
C GLY A 146 19.53 2.99 1.81
N LEU A 147 19.48 2.46 3.02
CA LEU A 147 19.87 1.09 3.37
C LEU A 147 18.69 0.42 4.08
N PRO A 148 18.56 -0.92 4.06
CA PRO A 148 17.45 -1.60 4.74
C PRO A 148 17.27 -1.22 6.21
N GLU A 149 18.34 -0.84 6.91
CA GLU A 149 18.32 -0.40 8.32
C GLU A 149 18.21 1.13 8.47
N ASP A 150 18.20 1.88 7.37
CA ASP A 150 18.18 3.31 7.38
C ASP A 150 17.59 3.94 6.11
N SER A 151 16.38 4.51 6.24
CA SER A 151 15.75 5.34 5.20
C SER A 151 15.55 4.61 3.88
N TYR A 152 15.19 3.33 3.95
CA TYR A 152 15.03 2.49 2.77
C TYR A 152 13.77 2.84 1.98
N GLU A 153 13.93 3.04 0.68
CA GLU A 153 12.84 3.36 -0.24
C GLU A 153 13.05 2.64 -1.58
N LEU A 154 11.96 2.05 -2.11
CA LEU A 154 11.94 1.45 -3.44
C LEU A 154 11.03 2.25 -4.36
N ALA A 155 11.58 2.81 -5.43
CA ALA A 155 10.79 3.50 -6.45
C ALA A 155 10.48 2.56 -7.61
N VAL A 156 9.19 2.30 -7.84
CA VAL A 156 8.69 1.36 -8.86
C VAL A 156 7.71 2.03 -9.82
N ARG A 157 7.56 1.44 -11.00
CA ARG A 157 6.52 1.80 -11.98
C ARG A 157 5.82 0.57 -12.49
N VAL A 158 4.54 0.68 -12.78
CA VAL A 158 3.80 -0.33 -13.55
C VAL A 158 4.31 -0.32 -14.99
N LYS A 159 4.85 -1.43 -15.50
CA LYS A 159 5.47 -1.49 -16.85
C LYS A 159 4.50 -1.12 -17.98
N ALA A 160 3.20 -1.35 -17.79
CA ALA A 160 2.18 -1.04 -18.78
C ALA A 160 1.81 0.46 -18.84
N VAL A 161 1.91 1.19 -17.72
CA VAL A 161 1.59 2.64 -17.65
C VAL A 161 2.85 3.49 -17.84
N LYS A 162 3.95 3.13 -17.18
CA LYS A 162 5.27 3.80 -17.15
C LYS A 162 5.29 5.27 -16.71
N THR A 163 4.16 5.96 -16.56
CA THR A 163 4.13 7.41 -16.28
C THR A 163 4.01 7.78 -14.81
N VAL A 164 3.53 6.87 -13.96
CA VAL A 164 3.29 7.14 -12.53
C VAL A 164 4.36 6.42 -11.68
N ASN A 165 5.07 7.17 -10.85
CA ASN A 165 5.99 6.62 -9.86
C ASN A 165 5.19 6.14 -8.63
N ILE A 166 5.64 5.03 -8.06
CA ILE A 166 5.14 4.53 -6.78
C ILE A 166 6.36 4.36 -5.87
N ASP A 167 6.36 5.07 -4.74
CA ASP A 167 7.45 5.05 -3.78
C ASP A 167 7.01 4.20 -2.57
N LEU A 168 7.81 3.17 -2.29
CA LEU A 168 7.59 2.22 -1.20
C LEU A 168 8.61 2.48 -0.10
N PHE A 169 8.19 3.22 0.93
CA PHE A 169 9.00 3.55 2.09
C PHE A 169 9.05 2.39 3.08
N SER A 170 10.17 2.25 3.80
CA SER A 170 10.24 1.41 5.00
C SER A 170 9.91 2.25 6.22
N MET A 171 8.89 1.81 6.98
CA MET A 171 8.57 2.39 8.28
C MET A 171 9.22 1.57 9.38
N TYR A 172 10.01 2.23 10.21
CA TYR A 172 10.76 1.62 11.31
C TYR A 172 10.03 1.89 12.62
N THR A 173 9.83 0.86 13.44
CA THR A 173 9.19 1.02 14.75
C THR A 173 10.20 0.74 15.85
N ALA A 174 10.37 1.68 16.77
CA ALA A 174 11.06 1.51 18.06
C ALA A 174 10.04 1.68 19.20
N HIS A 175 10.44 1.39 20.44
CA HIS A 175 9.52 1.29 21.59
C HIS A 175 8.48 2.41 21.73
N ASN A 176 8.85 3.66 21.43
CA ASN A 176 8.00 4.84 21.61
C ASN A 176 7.89 5.72 20.35
N GLU A 177 8.32 5.21 19.19
CA GLU A 177 8.38 6.02 17.97
C GLU A 177 8.32 5.14 16.74
N SER A 178 7.46 5.50 15.80
CA SER A 178 7.57 5.04 14.40
C SER A 178 8.23 6.14 13.58
N TRP A 179 9.08 5.79 12.62
CA TRP A 179 9.71 6.78 11.76
C TRP A 179 9.93 6.29 10.33
N MET A 180 10.02 7.25 9.42
CA MET A 180 10.44 7.05 8.04
C MET A 180 11.56 8.01 7.69
N GLY A 181 12.46 7.54 6.85
CA GLY A 181 13.55 8.37 6.34
C GLY A 181 13.29 8.80 4.90
N GLY A 182 13.86 9.94 4.51
CA GLY A 182 13.84 10.42 3.14
C GLY A 182 15.20 10.98 2.74
N LEU A 183 15.50 10.93 1.44
CA LEU A 183 16.74 11.45 0.89
C LEU A 183 16.44 12.44 -0.25
N ALA A 184 16.82 13.69 -0.07
CA ALA A 184 16.86 14.63 -1.18
C ALA A 184 18.04 14.29 -2.09
N TRP A 185 17.78 13.59 -3.19
CA TRP A 185 18.82 13.01 -4.06
C TRP A 185 19.83 14.05 -4.60
N TYR A 186 19.41 15.30 -4.81
CA TYR A 186 20.23 16.36 -5.38
C TYR A 186 21.15 17.03 -4.33
N THR A 187 20.71 17.20 -3.09
CA THR A 187 21.52 17.75 -1.99
C THR A 187 22.19 16.68 -1.12
N ARG A 188 21.78 15.42 -1.25
CA ARG A 188 22.09 14.31 -0.34
C ARG A 188 21.67 14.57 1.11
N GLN A 189 20.78 15.54 1.33
CA GLN A 189 20.25 15.81 2.66
C GLN A 189 19.25 14.73 3.04
N LYS A 190 19.39 14.23 4.26
CA LYS A 190 18.53 13.20 4.82
C LYS A 190 17.50 13.83 5.75
N TYR A 191 16.28 13.32 5.69
CA TYR A 191 15.15 13.73 6.50
C TYR A 191 14.64 12.53 7.30
N LYS A 192 14.09 12.79 8.49
CA LYS A 192 13.39 11.81 9.32
C LYS A 192 12.03 12.40 9.68
N TRP A 193 10.97 11.67 9.38
CA TRP A 193 9.62 11.95 9.88
C TRP A 193 9.31 10.98 11.00
N SER A 194 8.97 11.54 12.16
CA SER A 194 8.71 10.81 13.39
C SER A 194 7.22 10.86 13.73
N TYR A 195 6.67 9.73 14.14
CA TYR A 195 5.28 9.54 14.50
C TYR A 195 5.22 8.97 15.93
N PRO A 196 4.35 9.51 16.79
CA PRO A 196 4.16 9.03 18.16
C PRO A 196 3.53 7.63 18.20
#